data_AF-A0A831KNX9-F1
#
_entry.id   AF-A0A831KNX9-F1
#
_cell.length_a   1.000
_cell.length_b   1.000
_cell.length_c   1.000
_cell.angle_alpha   90.00
_cell.angle_beta   90.00
_cell.angle_gamma   90.00
#
_symmetry.space_group_name_H-M   'P 1'
#
loop_
_entity.id
_entity.type
_entity.pdbx_description
1 polymer ?
#
loop_
_entity_poly.entity_id
_entity_poly.type
_entity_poly.pdbx_seq_one_letter_code
_entity_poly.pdbx_strand_id
1 'polypeptide(L)'
;GTGTLQVGKEDVGITRIEPVGSYAVCLHFDDGHNTGIYAWDTLYDLGIHREEYWRDYLRHLEEAGHRHRDIGAGRTDGEADS
;
A
#
# COMPACT_ATOMS: atom_id res chain seq x y z
N GLY A 1 -0.78 16.75 -7.96
CA GLY A 1 -1.07 15.92 -9.15
C GLY A 1 -2.24 15.05 -8.81
N THR A 2 -3.20 14.90 -9.71
CA THR A 2 -4.32 13.98 -9.58
C THR A 2 -3.76 12.56 -9.50
N GLY A 3 -3.68 12.01 -8.29
CA GLY A 3 -3.23 10.65 -8.07
C GLY A 3 -4.23 9.69 -8.70
N THR A 4 -3.81 8.94 -9.71
CA THR A 4 -4.60 7.83 -10.23
C THR A 4 -4.76 6.79 -9.12
N LEU A 5 -6.00 6.40 -8.83
CA LEU A 5 -6.29 5.30 -7.92
C LEU A 5 -5.57 4.04 -8.41
N GLN A 6 -4.69 3.50 -7.59
CA GLN A 6 -3.97 2.27 -7.90
C GLN A 6 -4.85 1.07 -7.54
N VAL A 7 -4.97 0.11 -8.45
CA VAL A 7 -5.78 -1.10 -8.28
C VAL A 7 -4.95 -2.33 -8.60
N GLY A 8 -5.22 -3.46 -7.93
CA GLY A 8 -4.53 -4.73 -8.19
C GLY A 8 -3.04 -4.74 -7.83
N LYS A 9 -2.61 -3.90 -6.88
CA LYS A 9 -1.23 -3.79 -6.39
C LYS A 9 -1.01 -4.47 -5.04
N GLU A 10 -1.89 -5.38 -4.70
CA GLU A 10 -2.04 -5.97 -3.36
C GLU A 10 -0.97 -7.01 -3.06
N ASP A 11 -0.44 -7.64 -4.12
CA ASP A 11 0.65 -8.61 -4.07
C ASP A 11 2.04 -7.96 -4.28
N VAL A 12 2.10 -6.63 -4.43
CA VAL A 12 3.36 -5.93 -4.74
C VAL A 12 4.22 -5.81 -3.49
N GLY A 13 5.42 -6.40 -3.56
CA GLY A 13 6.41 -6.34 -2.50
C GLY A 13 7.51 -5.31 -2.76
N ILE A 14 8.24 -4.97 -1.70
CA ILE A 14 9.50 -4.22 -1.79
C ILE A 14 10.65 -5.23 -1.91
N THR A 15 11.44 -5.12 -2.97
CA THR A 15 12.58 -6.00 -3.23
C THR A 15 13.91 -5.40 -2.77
N ARG A 16 14.02 -4.06 -2.76
CA ARG A 16 15.23 -3.35 -2.38
C ARG A 16 14.91 -1.94 -1.89
N ILE A 17 15.72 -1.47 -0.96
CA ILE A 17 15.69 -0.12 -0.41
C ILE A 17 17.08 0.47 -0.56
N GLU A 18 17.21 1.64 -1.19
CA GLU A 18 18.48 2.33 -1.34
C GLU A 18 18.42 3.72 -0.69
N PRO A 19 19.45 4.13 0.09
CA PRO A 19 19.50 5.49 0.61
C PRO A 19 19.75 6.49 -0.51
N VAL A 20 19.02 7.61 -0.48
CA VAL A 20 19.23 8.76 -1.37
C VAL A 20 19.69 9.94 -0.53
N GLY A 21 21.01 10.12 -0.47
CA GLY A 21 21.63 11.07 0.45
C GLY A 21 21.24 10.78 1.90
N SER A 22 20.93 11.84 2.66
CA SER A 22 20.48 11.75 4.05
C SER A 22 18.98 12.01 4.25
N TYR A 23 18.22 12.26 3.18
CA TYR A 23 16.87 12.82 3.28
C TYR A 23 15.75 11.91 2.72
N ALA A 24 16.11 10.82 2.03
CA ALA A 24 15.16 9.95 1.36
C ALA A 24 15.69 8.53 1.15
N VAL A 25 14.80 7.65 0.70
CA VAL A 25 15.12 6.32 0.14
C VAL A 25 14.47 6.12 -1.22
N CYS A 26 15.12 5.36 -2.09
CA CYS A 26 14.53 4.79 -3.28
C CYS A 26 13.97 3.40 -2.93
N LEU A 27 12.69 3.15 -3.22
CA LEU A 27 12.06 1.84 -3.07
C LEU A 27 11.95 1.16 -4.43
N HIS A 28 12.41 -0.09 -4.49
CA HIS A 28 12.26 -0.95 -5.66
C HIS A 28 11.17 -1.98 -5.38
N PHE A 29 10.19 -2.02 -6.26
CA PHE A 29 9.06 -2.95 -6.21
C PHE A 29 9.27 -4.11 -7.19
N ASP A 30 8.70 -5.27 -6.88
CA ASP A 30 8.79 -6.48 -7.72
C ASP A 30 7.98 -6.39 -9.01
N ASP A 31 7.00 -5.50 -9.08
CA ASP A 31 6.18 -5.25 -10.27
C ASP A 31 6.87 -4.36 -11.33
N GLY A 32 8.16 -4.07 -11.13
CA GLY A 32 9.00 -3.30 -12.05
C GLY A 32 9.08 -1.81 -11.75
N HIS A 33 8.34 -1.29 -10.77
CA HIS A 33 8.47 0.11 -10.36
C HIS A 33 9.74 0.29 -9.51
N ASN A 34 10.68 1.09 -10.02
CA ASN A 34 12.01 1.25 -9.41
C ASN A 34 12.52 2.70 -9.39
N THR A 35 11.64 3.66 -9.65
CA THR A 35 11.98 5.09 -9.75
C THR A 35 11.43 5.94 -8.60
N GLY A 36 10.78 5.31 -7.61
CA GLY A 36 10.14 6.03 -6.51
C GLY A 36 11.14 6.47 -5.44
N ILE A 37 11.39 7.77 -5.33
CA ILE A 37 12.15 8.37 -4.23
C ILE A 37 11.18 8.92 -3.18
N TYR A 38 11.32 8.46 -1.95
CA TYR A 38 10.45 8.79 -0.82
C TYR A 38 11.26 9.49 0.26
N ALA A 39 10.93 10.76 0.52
CA ALA A 39 11.55 11.53 1.61
C ALA A 39 11.15 10.96 2.99
N TRP A 40 12.02 11.13 3.99
CA TRP A 40 11.72 10.68 5.36
C TRP A 40 10.44 11.29 5.92
N ASP A 41 10.20 12.57 5.68
CA ASP A 41 8.99 13.25 6.12
C ASP A 41 7.73 12.63 5.51
N THR A 42 7.78 12.25 4.23
CA THR A 42 6.67 11.56 3.56
C THR A 42 6.43 10.17 4.14
N LEU A 43 7.49 9.39 4.36
CA LEU A 43 7.34 8.06 4.97
C LEU A 43 6.84 8.14 6.42
N TYR A 44 7.28 9.17 7.15
CA TYR A 44 6.82 9.44 8.50
C TYR A 44 5.33 9.80 8.51
N ASP A 45 4.91 10.73 7.65
CA ASP A 45 3.51 11.14 7.45
C ASP A 45 2.61 9.94 7.11
N LEU A 46 3.00 9.13 6.12
CA LEU A 46 2.31 7.89 5.76
C LEU A 46 2.23 6.90 6.93
N GLY A 47 3.26 6.85 7.77
CA GLY A 47 3.32 5.98 8.94
C GLY A 47 2.36 6.41 10.04
N ILE A 48 2.34 7.70 10.38
CA ILE A 48 1.49 8.23 11.47
C ILE A 48 0.01 8.35 11.04
N HIS A 49 -0.26 8.59 9.75
CA HIS A 49 -1.61 8.71 9.19
C HIS A 49 -2.09 7.44 8.48
N ARG A 50 -1.40 6.31 8.67
CA ARG A 50 -1.66 5.04 7.97
C ARG A 50 -3.14 4.66 7.99
N GLU A 51 -3.78 4.68 9.15
CA GLU A 51 -5.18 4.24 9.29
C GLU A 51 -6.16 5.14 8.54
N GLU A 52 -5.93 6.45 8.60
CA GLU A 52 -6.76 7.45 7.92
C GLU A 52 -6.63 7.30 6.41
N TYR A 53 -5.40 7.31 5.90
CA TYR A 53 -5.12 7.17 4.46
C TYR A 53 -5.57 5.82 3.92
N TRP A 54 -5.41 4.75 4.70
CA TRP A 54 -5.87 3.42 4.32
C TRP A 54 -7.40 3.37 4.19
N ARG A 55 -8.13 3.92 5.17
CA ARG A 55 -9.59 3.98 5.12
C ARG A 55 -10.08 4.79 3.92
N ASP A 56 -9.45 5.93 3.65
CA ASP A 56 -9.79 6.76 2.50
C ASP A 56 -9.49 6.06 1.17
N TYR A 57 -8.37 5.36 1.07
CA TYR A 57 -8.04 4.52 -0.10
C TYR A 57 -9.10 3.43 -0.34
N LEU A 58 -9.50 2.70 0.71
CA LEU A 58 -10.52 1.67 0.61
C LEU A 58 -11.88 2.23 0.19
N ARG A 59 -12.28 3.41 0.69
CA ARG A 59 -13.49 4.11 0.26
C ARG A 59 -13.44 4.40 -1.24
N HIS A 60 -12.35 4.98 -1.73
CA HIS A 60 -12.19 5.28 -3.16
C HIS A 60 -12.15 4.02 -4.04
N LEU A 61 -11.57 2.92 -3.55
CA LEU A 61 -11.63 1.62 -4.23
C LEU A 61 -13.08 1.15 -4.40
N GLU A 62 -13.86 1.18 -3.34
CA GLU A 62 -15.26 0.75 -3.35
C GLU A 62 -16.11 1.62 -4.28
N GLU A 63 -15.96 2.94 -4.21
CA GLU A 63 -16.63 3.91 -5.10
C GLU A 63 -16.29 3.67 -6.58
N ALA A 64 -15.07 3.21 -6.86
CA ALA A 64 -14.62 2.83 -8.20
C ALA A 64 -15.04 1.40 -8.62
N GLY A 65 -15.76 0.66 -7.77
CA GLY A 65 -16.21 -0.70 -8.05
C GLY A 65 -15.13 -1.79 -7.88
N HIS A 66 -14.01 -1.45 -7.23
CA HIS A 66 -12.93 -2.37 -6.90
C HIS A 66 -13.02 -2.80 -5.42
N ARG A 67 -12.41 -3.93 -5.07
CA ARG A 67 -12.30 -4.40 -3.69
C ARG A 67 -10.89 -4.90 -3.43
N HIS A 68 -10.35 -4.54 -2.26
CA HIS A 68 -9.12 -5.12 -1.74
C HIS A 68 -9.39 -6.57 -1.31
N ARG A 69 -8.55 -7.51 -1.73
CA ARG A 69 -8.68 -8.96 -1.51
C ARG A 69 -8.91 -9.29 -0.03
N ASP A 70 -8.08 -8.72 0.84
CA ASP A 70 -8.08 -9.02 2.28
C ASP A 70 -9.27 -8.42 3.05
N ILE A 71 -10.02 -7.50 2.45
CA ILE A 71 -11.26 -6.94 3.04
C ILE A 71 -12.47 -7.84 2.70
N GLY A 72 -12.41 -8.60 1.60
CA GLY A 72 -13.47 -9.51 1.17
C GLY A 72 -13.29 -10.97 1.63
N ALA A 73 -12.05 -11.39 1.86
CA ALA A 73 -11.74 -12.66 2.49
C ALA A 73 -11.90 -12.51 4.01
N GLY A 74 -13.15 -12.53 4.48
CA GLY A 74 -13.41 -12.73 5.90
C GLY A 74 -12.60 -13.93 6.39
N ARG A 75 -11.97 -13.78 7.55
CA ARG A 75 -11.71 -14.90 8.46
C ARG A 75 -13.02 -15.68 8.60
N THR A 76 -13.25 -16.66 7.74
CA THR A 76 -13.95 -17.86 8.16
C THR A 76 -12.88 -18.69 8.84
N ASP A 77 -12.48 -18.26 10.05
CA ASP A 77 -11.87 -19.19 10.99
C ASP A 77 -12.97 -20.22 11.24
N GLY A 78 -12.82 -21.36 10.57
CA GLY A 78 -13.76 -22.46 10.60
C GLY A 78 -13.93 -22.93 12.03
N GLU A 79 -15.18 -22.85 12.49
CA GLU A 79 -15.73 -23.76 13.48
C GLU A 79 -15.55 -25.21 12.99
N ALA A 80 -15.16 -26.09 13.93
CA ALA A 80 -15.27 -27.56 13.91
C ALA A 80 -14.24 -28.35 13.07
N ASP A 81 -13.13 -28.72 13.72
CA ASP A 81 -12.78 -30.15 13.81
C ASP A 81 -12.64 -30.54 15.29
N SER A 82 -13.04 -31.78 15.53
CA SER A 82 -13.41 -32.54 16.73
C SER A 82 -12.61 -32.34 18.03
#